data_AF-A0A8I0A961-F1
#
_entry.id   AF-A0A8I0A961-F1
#
_cell.length_a   1.000
_cell.length_b   1.000
_cell.length_c   1.000
_cell.angle_alpha   90.00
_cell.angle_beta   90.00
_cell.angle_gamma   90.00
#
_symmetry.space_group_name_H-M   'P 1'
#
loop_
_entity.id
_entity.type
_entity.pdbx_description
1 polymer ?
#
loop_
_entity_poly.entity_id
_entity_poly.type
_entity_poly.pdbx_seq_one_letter_code
_entity_poly.pdbx_strand_id
1 'polypeptide(L)'
;MKKKSVNLITAVGVLVVLSGAYVGVKTYVAKQDAEEAEADEEESQEIISIASDDVKSVKFVMDKKEVTFEKDGDSWVKSDETAFPVDQDKMDTLISSLSSVKAERTLEDVEDASEYELEQPENTITVTMEDGSETVIRVGMENDSTSQEYIDLDKDSSTVYVVSNSTFQSFEGTLYDFAESGTFPTVDSSTISKVSVDGKDSSYSIEKDENNFWNITENGNTEKADSAKATSLTSAVSGMAYASFVNYDCSDEELSQYGLDKPYAEITVDYQEEVEKDSADEKNEAKNGSEDATEAPENANQDEKKAADSEESTADDTAENDDAESANDTDTDEATADSEGDVEEAVDEADTDSEEEVETEMVDRELVIQVGDESSDGGRYVRVNDSNEIYTISEDTLDTFLGKTAADFWNLTVSYLSVNNLETLDVNYKGDEYTVNVSRETSSEEEESSDEADVDNSTDDSAEDASSSATVTLSYKLNGAELDGATFTTFYNKLINLAAQKRLTDKFESNADPEMTVDFTDVDGNKTTVEYYSYDTNYYAAVTDGKTYLINKMTVKELFQAFETVAGIEENSTSDTDDNAEEEGTAASNSLAEDETDAAE
;
A
#
# COMPACT_ATOMS: atom_id res chain seq x y z
N MET A 1 -3.28 -48.26 -59.09
CA MET A 1 -3.84 -47.32 -58.09
C MET A 1 -5.35 -47.52 -57.87
N LYS A 2 -5.81 -48.71 -57.43
CA LYS A 2 -7.26 -48.98 -57.23
C LYS A 2 -7.68 -49.52 -55.85
N LYS A 3 -6.75 -49.96 -54.99
CA LYS A 3 -7.07 -50.42 -53.61
C LYS A 3 -7.00 -49.32 -52.54
N LYS A 4 -6.06 -48.36 -52.63
CA LYS A 4 -5.99 -47.24 -51.66
C LYS A 4 -7.22 -46.32 -51.75
N SER A 5 -7.76 -46.09 -52.95
CA SER A 5 -8.90 -45.20 -53.18
C SER A 5 -10.21 -45.71 -52.57
N VAL A 6 -10.44 -47.02 -52.57
CA VAL A 6 -11.68 -47.60 -52.01
C VAL A 6 -11.68 -47.47 -50.49
N ASN A 7 -10.57 -47.85 -49.82
CA ASN A 7 -10.45 -47.67 -48.37
C ASN A 7 -10.56 -46.20 -47.95
N LEU A 8 -10.04 -45.25 -48.76
CA LEU A 8 -10.17 -43.82 -48.49
C LEU A 8 -11.64 -43.36 -48.61
N ILE A 9 -12.36 -43.77 -49.66
CA ILE A 9 -13.78 -43.41 -49.86
C ILE A 9 -14.64 -44.02 -48.74
N THR A 10 -14.39 -45.26 -48.32
CA THR A 10 -15.11 -45.87 -47.19
C THR A 10 -14.80 -45.18 -45.87
N ALA A 11 -13.53 -44.81 -45.61
CA ALA A 11 -13.16 -44.08 -44.40
C ALA A 11 -13.77 -42.67 -44.34
N VAL A 12 -13.78 -41.94 -45.47
CA VAL A 12 -14.46 -40.64 -45.58
C VAL A 12 -15.97 -40.79 -45.40
N GLY A 13 -16.59 -41.83 -45.95
CA GLY A 13 -18.01 -42.12 -45.73
C GLY A 13 -18.35 -42.38 -44.27
N VAL A 14 -17.52 -43.15 -43.55
CA VAL A 14 -17.68 -43.36 -42.10
C VAL A 14 -17.47 -42.07 -41.31
N LEU A 15 -16.47 -41.26 -41.68
CA LEU A 15 -16.24 -39.94 -41.05
C LEU A 15 -17.44 -39.00 -41.21
N VAL A 16 -18.02 -38.91 -42.41
CA VAL A 16 -19.23 -38.09 -42.65
C VAL A 16 -20.41 -38.57 -41.81
N VAL A 17 -20.59 -39.89 -41.64
CA VAL A 17 -21.64 -40.44 -40.77
C VAL A 17 -21.37 -40.14 -39.29
N LEU A 18 -20.12 -40.26 -38.83
CA LEU A 18 -19.73 -39.93 -37.45
C LEU A 18 -19.86 -38.44 -37.15
N SER A 19 -19.46 -37.55 -38.07
CA SER A 19 -19.67 -36.12 -37.96
C SER A 19 -21.15 -35.74 -37.97
N GLY A 20 -21.96 -36.39 -38.81
CA GLY A 20 -23.42 -36.21 -38.81
C GLY A 20 -24.08 -36.69 -37.51
N ALA A 21 -23.62 -37.80 -36.94
CA ALA A 21 -24.07 -38.29 -35.64
C ALA A 21 -23.63 -37.36 -34.49
N TYR A 22 -22.38 -36.88 -34.50
CA TYR A 22 -21.88 -35.92 -33.51
C TYR A 22 -22.64 -34.60 -33.54
N VAL A 23 -22.86 -34.03 -34.73
CA VAL A 23 -23.68 -32.82 -34.88
C VAL A 23 -25.11 -33.08 -34.42
N GLY A 24 -25.72 -34.19 -34.83
CA GLY A 24 -27.09 -34.56 -34.43
C GLY A 24 -27.26 -34.79 -32.92
N VAL A 25 -26.27 -35.35 -32.25
CA VAL A 25 -26.24 -35.42 -30.77
C VAL A 25 -26.09 -34.01 -30.19
N LYS A 26 -25.19 -33.17 -30.71
CA LYS A 26 -25.02 -31.80 -30.22
C LYS A 26 -26.28 -30.94 -30.39
N THR A 27 -27.02 -31.04 -31.51
CA THR A 27 -28.30 -30.33 -31.67
C THR A 27 -29.47 -31.00 -30.95
N TYR A 28 -29.38 -32.29 -30.59
CA TYR A 28 -30.39 -32.92 -29.73
C TYR A 28 -30.21 -32.48 -28.28
N VAL A 29 -28.98 -32.52 -27.76
CA VAL A 29 -28.62 -32.00 -26.44
C VAL A 29 -28.97 -30.51 -26.35
N ALA A 30 -28.45 -29.66 -27.23
CA ALA A 30 -28.80 -28.23 -27.23
C ALA A 30 -30.28 -27.89 -27.49
N LYS A 31 -31.10 -28.85 -27.94
CA LYS A 31 -32.57 -28.69 -28.01
C LYS A 31 -33.24 -29.20 -26.74
N GLN A 32 -32.71 -30.24 -26.11
CA GLN A 32 -33.15 -30.69 -24.80
C GLN A 32 -32.81 -29.63 -23.74
N ASP A 33 -31.57 -29.14 -23.70
CA ASP A 33 -31.13 -28.07 -22.80
C ASP A 33 -32.02 -26.81 -22.93
N ALA A 34 -32.50 -26.50 -24.15
CA ALA A 34 -33.41 -25.37 -24.40
C ALA A 34 -34.90 -25.68 -24.10
N GLU A 35 -35.33 -26.94 -24.19
CA GLU A 35 -36.68 -27.37 -23.75
C GLU A 35 -36.74 -27.60 -22.23
N GLU A 36 -35.61 -27.85 -21.55
CA GLU A 36 -35.48 -27.78 -20.09
C GLU A 36 -35.45 -26.32 -19.65
N ALA A 37 -34.60 -25.46 -20.21
CA ALA A 37 -34.54 -24.04 -19.82
C ALA A 37 -35.86 -23.26 -20.00
N GLU A 38 -36.61 -23.46 -21.10
CA GLU A 38 -37.94 -22.83 -21.25
C GLU A 38 -39.04 -23.51 -20.40
N ALA A 39 -38.82 -24.71 -19.87
CA ALA A 39 -39.71 -25.32 -18.88
C ALA A 39 -39.40 -24.83 -17.45
N ASP A 40 -38.12 -24.63 -17.12
CA ASP A 40 -37.66 -24.05 -15.86
C ASP A 40 -38.10 -22.57 -15.75
N GLU A 41 -38.11 -21.80 -16.86
CA GLU A 41 -38.69 -20.44 -16.89
C GLU A 41 -40.21 -20.44 -16.65
N GLU A 42 -40.97 -21.45 -17.10
CA GLU A 42 -42.43 -21.56 -16.88
C GLU A 42 -42.82 -22.02 -15.45
N GLU A 43 -41.92 -22.59 -14.65
CA GLU A 43 -42.19 -22.97 -13.23
C GLU A 43 -41.68 -21.96 -12.18
N SER A 44 -40.92 -20.93 -12.55
CA SER A 44 -40.37 -19.96 -11.58
C SER A 44 -41.46 -19.15 -10.84
N GLN A 45 -41.62 -19.42 -9.54
CA GLN A 45 -42.65 -18.82 -8.70
C GLN A 45 -42.06 -17.65 -7.88
N GLU A 46 -42.65 -16.46 -7.96
CA GLU A 46 -42.36 -15.38 -7.01
C GLU A 46 -42.92 -15.74 -5.62
N ILE A 47 -42.05 -15.74 -4.61
CA ILE A 47 -42.33 -16.21 -3.25
C ILE A 47 -42.12 -15.14 -2.18
N ILE A 48 -41.29 -14.13 -2.44
CA ILE A 48 -41.10 -12.95 -1.59
C ILE A 48 -41.19 -11.73 -2.49
N SER A 49 -41.97 -10.73 -2.07
CA SER A 49 -41.96 -9.39 -2.67
C SER A 49 -42.12 -8.36 -1.56
N ILE A 50 -40.99 -7.81 -1.12
CA ILE A 50 -40.89 -6.86 -0.01
C ILE A 50 -40.50 -5.49 -0.58
N ALA A 51 -41.39 -4.51 -0.50
CA ALA A 51 -41.07 -3.14 -0.92
C ALA A 51 -40.11 -2.50 0.10
N SER A 52 -38.90 -2.12 -0.33
CA SER A 52 -37.86 -1.58 0.54
C SER A 52 -38.33 -0.38 1.36
N ASP A 53 -39.10 0.52 0.75
CA ASP A 53 -39.64 1.73 1.38
C ASP A 53 -40.63 1.43 2.53
N ASP A 54 -41.28 0.27 2.51
CA ASP A 54 -42.24 -0.16 3.53
C ASP A 54 -41.58 -0.98 4.67
N VAL A 55 -40.26 -1.22 4.62
CA VAL A 55 -39.54 -1.98 5.66
C VAL A 55 -39.18 -1.09 6.84
N LYS A 56 -39.63 -1.50 8.03
CA LYS A 56 -39.33 -0.83 9.28
C LYS A 56 -38.09 -1.39 9.97
N SER A 57 -37.93 -2.70 9.99
CA SER A 57 -36.76 -3.36 10.60
C SER A 57 -36.46 -4.70 9.97
N VAL A 58 -35.19 -5.10 10.06
CA VAL A 58 -34.72 -6.42 9.66
C VAL A 58 -33.86 -7.02 10.77
N LYS A 59 -34.06 -8.30 11.04
CA LYS A 59 -33.30 -9.06 12.04
C LYS A 59 -32.78 -10.34 11.42
N PHE A 60 -31.49 -10.61 11.55
CA PHE A 60 -30.85 -11.82 11.02
C PHE A 60 -29.67 -12.25 11.88
N VAL A 61 -29.08 -13.40 11.57
CA VAL A 61 -27.99 -13.99 12.34
C VAL A 61 -26.63 -13.58 11.76
N MET A 62 -25.77 -13.00 12.61
CA MET A 62 -24.36 -12.74 12.33
C MET A 62 -23.54 -13.33 13.48
N ASP A 63 -22.41 -13.98 13.22
CA ASP A 63 -21.55 -14.59 14.26
C ASP A 63 -22.31 -15.44 15.31
N LYS A 64 -23.40 -16.11 14.87
CA LYS A 64 -24.31 -16.93 15.70
C LYS A 64 -25.10 -16.14 16.76
N LYS A 65 -25.29 -14.83 16.56
CA LYS A 65 -26.14 -13.93 17.34
C LYS A 65 -27.22 -13.33 16.45
N GLU A 66 -28.43 -13.17 16.96
CA GLU A 66 -29.44 -12.35 16.28
C GLU A 66 -29.08 -10.86 16.44
N VAL A 67 -28.97 -10.13 15.32
CA VAL A 67 -28.76 -8.68 15.25
C VAL A 67 -29.99 -8.05 14.59
N THR A 68 -30.46 -6.91 15.10
CA THR A 68 -31.59 -6.16 14.54
C THR A 68 -31.13 -4.78 14.08
N PHE A 69 -31.47 -4.41 12.86
CA PHE A 69 -31.42 -3.03 12.38
C PHE A 69 -32.84 -2.51 12.16
N GLU A 70 -33.07 -1.23 12.45
CA GLU A 70 -34.35 -0.56 12.22
C GLU A 70 -34.14 0.84 11.61
N LYS A 71 -35.15 1.34 10.90
CA LYS A 71 -35.17 2.71 10.38
C LYS A 71 -35.43 3.71 11.51
N ASP A 72 -34.48 4.62 11.74
CA ASP A 72 -34.70 5.87 12.49
C ASP A 72 -34.81 7.03 11.49
N GLY A 73 -36.04 7.37 11.13
CA GLY A 73 -36.31 8.22 9.97
C GLY A 73 -35.90 7.50 8.68
N ASP A 74 -35.07 8.15 7.86
CA ASP A 74 -34.62 7.60 6.58
C ASP A 74 -33.39 6.68 6.71
N SER A 75 -32.72 6.65 7.86
CA SER A 75 -31.44 5.93 8.08
C SER A 75 -31.60 4.64 8.88
N TRP A 76 -30.78 3.64 8.59
CA TRP A 76 -30.65 2.40 9.36
C TRP A 76 -29.80 2.60 10.61
N VAL A 77 -30.27 2.11 11.75
CA VAL A 77 -29.53 2.04 13.02
C VAL A 77 -29.62 0.64 13.62
N LYS A 78 -28.61 0.24 14.41
CA LYS A 78 -28.64 -1.00 15.20
C LYS A 78 -29.52 -0.81 16.44
N SER A 79 -30.58 -1.62 16.59
CA SER A 79 -31.68 -1.37 17.54
C SER A 79 -31.28 -1.33 19.02
N ASP A 80 -30.26 -2.08 19.42
CA ASP A 80 -29.74 -2.12 20.79
C ASP A 80 -28.55 -1.16 21.01
N GLU A 81 -28.07 -0.48 19.96
CA GLU A 81 -26.83 0.31 19.96
C GLU A 81 -26.84 1.34 18.81
N THR A 82 -27.62 2.41 18.95
CA THR A 82 -27.79 3.44 17.90
C THR A 82 -26.54 4.28 17.62
N ALA A 83 -25.43 4.05 18.33
CA ALA A 83 -24.13 4.67 18.08
C ALA A 83 -23.25 3.85 17.12
N PHE A 84 -23.61 2.59 16.85
CA PHE A 84 -22.91 1.75 15.88
C PHE A 84 -23.06 2.36 14.47
N PRO A 85 -21.95 2.59 13.74
CA PRO A 85 -21.98 3.27 12.44
C PRO A 85 -22.46 2.29 11.36
N VAL A 86 -23.76 2.23 11.07
CA VAL A 86 -24.32 1.31 10.07
C VAL A 86 -24.00 1.80 8.65
N ASP A 87 -23.42 0.92 7.81
CA ASP A 87 -23.29 1.14 6.36
C ASP A 87 -24.68 1.18 5.71
N GLN A 88 -25.06 2.36 5.21
CA GLN A 88 -26.39 2.60 4.66
C GLN A 88 -26.57 1.95 3.28
N ASP A 89 -25.55 2.06 2.41
CA ASP A 89 -25.59 1.53 1.04
C ASP A 89 -25.68 0.00 1.04
N LYS A 90 -24.99 -0.66 1.97
CA LYS A 90 -25.07 -2.10 2.17
C LYS A 90 -26.42 -2.55 2.73
N MET A 91 -26.98 -1.81 3.69
CA MET A 91 -28.31 -2.11 4.21
C MET A 91 -29.40 -1.93 3.15
N ASP A 92 -29.36 -0.85 2.37
CA ASP A 92 -30.33 -0.62 1.29
C ASP A 92 -30.17 -1.63 0.14
N THR A 93 -28.93 -2.07 -0.15
CA THR A 93 -28.65 -3.19 -1.08
C THR A 93 -29.24 -4.51 -0.57
N LEU A 94 -29.01 -4.83 0.70
CA LEU A 94 -29.54 -6.03 1.37
C LEU A 94 -31.06 -6.06 1.34
N ILE A 95 -31.74 -4.96 1.70
CA ILE A 95 -33.20 -4.90 1.68
C ILE A 95 -33.75 -4.97 0.26
N SER A 96 -33.12 -4.28 -0.69
CA SER A 96 -33.54 -4.31 -2.10
C SER A 96 -33.44 -5.69 -2.74
N SER A 97 -32.56 -6.58 -2.23
CA SER A 97 -32.49 -7.98 -2.68
C SER A 97 -33.78 -8.78 -2.41
N LEU A 98 -34.60 -8.35 -1.44
CA LEU A 98 -35.88 -8.98 -1.09
C LEU A 98 -37.09 -8.48 -1.91
N SER A 99 -36.89 -7.54 -2.83
CA SER A 99 -37.95 -6.92 -3.64
C SER A 99 -38.71 -7.90 -4.56
N SER A 100 -38.01 -8.92 -5.06
CA SER A 100 -38.59 -10.03 -5.82
C SER A 100 -37.67 -11.25 -5.73
N VAL A 101 -38.00 -12.19 -4.84
CA VAL A 101 -37.33 -13.51 -4.78
C VAL A 101 -38.20 -14.55 -5.45
N LYS A 102 -37.59 -15.32 -6.34
CA LYS A 102 -38.25 -16.42 -7.06
C LYS A 102 -37.67 -17.76 -6.65
N ALA A 103 -38.55 -18.72 -6.39
CA ALA A 103 -38.17 -20.13 -6.29
C ALA A 103 -37.86 -20.66 -7.68
N GLU A 104 -36.72 -21.34 -7.82
CA GLU A 104 -36.43 -22.23 -8.94
C GLU A 104 -37.26 -23.51 -8.86
N ARG A 105 -37.64 -23.93 -7.64
CA ARG A 105 -38.50 -25.10 -7.41
C ARG A 105 -39.23 -25.00 -6.07
N THR A 106 -40.48 -25.45 -6.04
CA THR A 106 -41.27 -25.61 -4.80
C THR A 106 -41.41 -27.11 -4.44
N LEU A 107 -41.18 -27.45 -3.18
CA LEU A 107 -41.34 -28.78 -2.61
C LEU A 107 -42.52 -28.78 -1.62
N GLU A 108 -43.65 -29.34 -2.02
CA GLU A 108 -44.86 -29.48 -1.18
C GLU A 108 -44.85 -30.80 -0.38
N ASP A 109 -45.66 -30.86 0.70
CA ASP A 109 -45.88 -32.04 1.55
C ASP A 109 -44.59 -32.62 2.18
N VAL A 110 -43.64 -31.75 2.58
CA VAL A 110 -42.37 -32.17 3.21
C VAL A 110 -42.62 -32.80 4.60
N GLU A 111 -42.20 -34.06 4.79
CA GLU A 111 -42.38 -34.80 6.06
C GLU A 111 -41.24 -34.57 7.09
N ASP A 112 -40.03 -34.22 6.64
CA ASP A 112 -38.85 -34.05 7.50
C ASP A 112 -38.00 -32.83 7.06
N ALA A 113 -38.21 -31.70 7.73
CA ALA A 113 -37.49 -30.45 7.47
C ALA A 113 -35.98 -30.54 7.80
N SER A 114 -35.55 -31.55 8.57
CA SER A 114 -34.13 -31.74 8.88
C SER A 114 -33.31 -32.29 7.72
N GLU A 115 -33.95 -32.81 6.65
CA GLU A 115 -33.28 -33.16 5.39
C GLU A 115 -32.73 -31.93 4.64
N TYR A 116 -33.17 -30.72 5.02
CA TYR A 116 -32.78 -29.42 4.44
C TYR A 116 -32.16 -28.48 5.49
N GLU A 117 -31.85 -29.00 6.68
CA GLU A 117 -31.32 -28.28 7.85
C GLU A 117 -32.21 -27.15 8.43
N LEU A 118 -33.47 -26.99 7.96
CA LEU A 118 -34.41 -25.93 8.38
C LEU A 118 -34.89 -26.01 9.86
N GLU A 119 -34.63 -27.11 10.55
CA GLU A 119 -34.81 -27.25 12.02
C GLU A 119 -33.69 -26.55 12.83
N GLN A 120 -32.52 -26.34 12.22
CA GLN A 120 -31.38 -25.59 12.74
C GLN A 120 -30.81 -24.74 11.60
N PRO A 121 -31.59 -23.76 11.10
CA PRO A 121 -31.25 -23.01 9.89
C PRO A 121 -29.93 -22.26 10.08
N GLU A 122 -29.17 -22.15 8.99
CA GLU A 122 -27.90 -21.41 8.93
C GLU A 122 -28.12 -19.92 9.22
N ASN A 123 -29.18 -19.34 8.63
CA ASN A 123 -29.64 -17.99 8.95
C ASN A 123 -31.17 -17.94 9.13
N THR A 124 -31.66 -16.96 9.89
CA THR A 124 -33.09 -16.69 10.04
C THR A 124 -33.33 -15.20 9.93
N ILE A 125 -33.77 -14.79 8.74
CA ILE A 125 -34.07 -13.40 8.41
C ILE A 125 -35.53 -13.13 8.79
N THR A 126 -35.78 -12.07 9.54
CA THR A 126 -37.12 -11.61 9.91
C THR A 126 -37.24 -10.16 9.48
N VAL A 127 -38.11 -9.89 8.50
CA VAL A 127 -38.41 -8.53 8.03
C VAL A 127 -39.71 -8.08 8.66
N THR A 128 -39.73 -6.89 9.26
CA THR A 128 -40.92 -6.25 9.82
C THR A 128 -41.28 -5.03 8.99
N MET A 129 -42.50 -4.99 8.47
CA MET A 129 -43.01 -3.88 7.66
C MET A 129 -43.58 -2.76 8.56
N GLU A 130 -43.79 -1.57 8.01
CA GLU A 130 -44.41 -0.44 8.73
C GLU A 130 -45.78 -0.77 9.35
N ASP A 131 -46.59 -1.60 8.68
CA ASP A 131 -47.91 -2.01 9.15
C ASP A 131 -47.87 -3.03 10.31
N GLY A 132 -46.67 -3.51 10.66
CA GLY A 132 -46.42 -4.50 11.71
C GLY A 132 -46.61 -5.95 11.26
N SER A 133 -46.74 -6.22 9.97
CA SER A 133 -46.57 -7.56 9.42
C SER A 133 -45.10 -8.01 9.50
N GLU A 134 -44.89 -9.31 9.74
CA GLU A 134 -43.58 -9.94 9.78
C GLU A 134 -43.52 -11.03 8.69
N THR A 135 -42.43 -11.06 7.92
CA THR A 135 -42.07 -12.18 7.04
C THR A 135 -40.84 -12.85 7.63
N VAL A 136 -40.92 -14.17 7.92
CA VAL A 136 -39.76 -14.93 8.41
C VAL A 136 -39.24 -15.86 7.32
N ILE A 137 -37.98 -15.69 6.95
CA ILE A 137 -37.26 -16.53 6.00
C ILE A 137 -36.26 -17.36 6.80
N ARG A 138 -36.40 -18.69 6.79
CA ARG A 138 -35.37 -19.60 7.33
C ARG A 138 -34.52 -20.12 6.19
N VAL A 139 -33.22 -19.92 6.31
CA VAL A 139 -32.22 -20.35 5.34
C VAL A 139 -31.61 -21.67 5.82
N GLY A 140 -31.80 -22.72 5.03
CA GLY A 140 -31.34 -24.08 5.32
C GLY A 140 -29.94 -24.33 4.74
N MET A 141 -29.66 -25.57 4.34
CA MET A 141 -28.38 -25.95 3.75
C MET A 141 -28.17 -25.41 2.32
N GLU A 142 -26.91 -25.09 1.98
CA GLU A 142 -26.47 -24.91 0.60
C GLU A 142 -26.28 -26.26 -0.13
N ASN A 143 -26.36 -26.23 -1.46
CA ASN A 143 -25.93 -27.28 -2.37
C ASN A 143 -25.03 -26.69 -3.47
N ASP A 144 -23.74 -26.55 -3.18
CA ASP A 144 -22.73 -25.95 -4.06
C ASP A 144 -22.65 -26.66 -5.43
N SER A 145 -23.06 -27.92 -5.51
CA SER A 145 -23.05 -28.69 -6.76
C SER A 145 -24.10 -28.23 -7.78
N THR A 146 -25.12 -27.50 -7.33
CA THR A 146 -26.14 -26.87 -8.18
C THR A 146 -26.28 -25.37 -7.96
N SER A 147 -25.46 -24.77 -7.07
CA SER A 147 -25.55 -23.36 -6.66
C SER A 147 -26.94 -22.98 -6.15
N GLN A 148 -27.54 -23.89 -5.38
CA GLN A 148 -28.91 -23.78 -4.86
C GLN A 148 -28.92 -23.82 -3.34
N GLU A 149 -29.93 -23.21 -2.75
CA GLU A 149 -30.16 -23.17 -1.31
C GLU A 149 -31.63 -23.47 -1.00
N TYR A 150 -31.90 -24.08 0.16
CA TYR A 150 -33.25 -24.43 0.60
C TYR A 150 -33.77 -23.45 1.63
N ILE A 151 -34.98 -22.93 1.44
CA ILE A 151 -35.62 -22.03 2.41
C ILE A 151 -37.05 -22.46 2.77
N ASP A 152 -37.53 -22.03 3.94
CA ASP A 152 -38.98 -21.95 4.20
C ASP A 152 -39.40 -20.57 4.71
N LEU A 153 -40.71 -20.30 4.56
CA LEU A 153 -41.34 -19.02 4.89
C LEU A 153 -42.30 -19.18 6.07
N ASP A 154 -42.35 -18.16 6.93
CA ASP A 154 -43.23 -18.02 8.10
C ASP A 154 -43.26 -19.23 9.05
N LYS A 155 -42.16 -19.98 9.05
CA LYS A 155 -41.94 -21.22 9.80
C LYS A 155 -42.82 -22.39 9.36
N ASP A 156 -43.33 -22.37 8.13
CA ASP A 156 -44.08 -23.46 7.53
C ASP A 156 -43.19 -24.40 6.70
N SER A 157 -42.42 -25.27 7.37
CA SER A 157 -41.60 -26.28 6.70
C SER A 157 -42.38 -27.39 5.98
N SER A 158 -43.73 -27.31 5.86
CA SER A 158 -44.47 -28.21 4.98
C SER A 158 -44.27 -27.88 3.50
N THR A 159 -43.81 -26.65 3.20
CA THR A 159 -43.39 -26.19 1.89
C THR A 159 -41.94 -25.70 1.96
N VAL A 160 -41.05 -26.29 1.17
CA VAL A 160 -39.64 -25.87 1.07
C VAL A 160 -39.39 -25.33 -0.34
N TYR A 161 -38.81 -24.15 -0.44
CA TYR A 161 -38.44 -23.53 -1.71
C TYR A 161 -36.95 -23.74 -1.98
N VAL A 162 -36.61 -23.91 -3.25
CA VAL A 162 -35.23 -23.91 -3.73
C VAL A 162 -34.99 -22.59 -4.46
N VAL A 163 -33.95 -21.87 -4.05
CA VAL A 163 -33.51 -20.59 -4.65
C VAL A 163 -32.05 -20.69 -5.07
N SER A 164 -31.55 -19.68 -5.79
CA SER A 164 -30.10 -19.52 -6.01
C SER A 164 -29.40 -19.29 -4.68
N ASN A 165 -28.23 -19.91 -4.47
CA ASN A 165 -27.38 -19.63 -3.31
C ASN A 165 -26.94 -18.15 -3.24
N SER A 166 -26.98 -17.42 -4.36
CA SER A 166 -26.68 -15.99 -4.40
C SER A 166 -27.80 -15.10 -3.85
N THR A 167 -28.97 -15.65 -3.51
CA THR A 167 -30.15 -14.86 -3.09
C THR A 167 -29.95 -14.23 -1.71
N PHE A 168 -29.29 -14.93 -0.77
CA PHE A 168 -29.12 -14.45 0.61
C PHE A 168 -27.67 -14.14 1.01
N GLN A 169 -26.71 -14.19 0.08
CA GLN A 169 -25.29 -13.84 0.31
C GLN A 169 -25.09 -12.43 0.89
N SER A 170 -25.99 -11.49 0.66
CA SER A 170 -25.96 -10.15 1.27
C SER A 170 -26.20 -10.15 2.78
N PHE A 171 -26.78 -11.22 3.34
CA PHE A 171 -27.05 -11.41 4.77
C PHE A 171 -25.94 -12.22 5.48
N GLU A 172 -24.91 -12.64 4.76
CA GLU A 172 -23.71 -13.29 5.33
C GLU A 172 -22.72 -12.26 5.85
N GLY A 173 -21.83 -12.71 6.76
CA GLY A 173 -20.75 -11.90 7.32
C GLY A 173 -20.81 -11.73 8.84
N THR A 174 -19.92 -10.88 9.33
CA THR A 174 -19.80 -10.44 10.72
C THR A 174 -20.58 -9.15 10.94
N LEU A 175 -20.73 -8.71 12.19
CA LEU A 175 -21.35 -7.42 12.49
C LEU A 175 -20.63 -6.24 11.81
N TYR A 176 -19.30 -6.25 11.78
CA TYR A 176 -18.50 -5.14 11.23
C TYR A 176 -18.45 -5.10 9.71
N ASP A 177 -18.88 -6.17 9.03
CA ASP A 177 -19.15 -6.12 7.60
C ASP A 177 -20.34 -5.19 7.28
N PHE A 178 -21.22 -4.90 8.24
CA PHE A 178 -22.33 -3.93 8.12
C PHE A 178 -22.03 -2.58 8.78
N ALA A 179 -20.76 -2.33 9.12
CA ALA A 179 -20.30 -1.04 9.64
C ALA A 179 -19.73 -0.15 8.53
N GLU A 180 -20.07 1.13 8.55
CA GLU A 180 -19.41 2.16 7.74
C GLU A 180 -17.94 2.27 8.18
N SER A 181 -17.02 1.75 7.36
CA SER A 181 -15.60 1.69 7.69
C SER A 181 -14.83 2.92 7.24
N GLY A 182 -13.95 3.45 8.09
CA GLY A 182 -13.00 4.49 7.69
C GLY A 182 -11.96 4.02 6.67
N THR A 183 -11.35 4.97 5.96
CA THR A 183 -10.24 4.70 5.04
C THR A 183 -8.89 4.91 5.73
N PHE A 184 -7.85 4.22 5.25
CA PHE A 184 -6.49 4.41 5.76
C PHE A 184 -5.97 5.82 5.37
N PRO A 185 -5.29 6.56 6.28
CA PRO A 185 -4.77 7.89 5.98
C PRO A 185 -3.86 7.91 4.76
N THR A 186 -4.19 8.75 3.77
CA THR A 186 -3.39 8.89 2.54
C THR A 186 -2.16 9.75 2.81
N VAL A 187 -0.97 9.22 2.50
CA VAL A 187 0.33 9.90 2.64
C VAL A 187 1.08 9.81 1.33
N ASP A 188 1.58 10.93 0.78
CA ASP A 188 2.47 10.90 -0.37
C ASP A 188 3.91 10.53 0.04
N SER A 189 4.40 9.42 -0.49
CA SER A 189 5.79 8.94 -0.37
C SER A 189 6.86 9.98 -0.69
N SER A 190 6.53 11.00 -1.48
CA SER A 190 7.45 12.10 -1.84
C SER A 190 7.66 13.06 -0.66
N THR A 191 6.61 13.35 0.11
CA THR A 191 6.62 14.29 1.25
C THR A 191 7.05 13.66 2.56
N ILE A 192 7.08 12.33 2.67
CA ILE A 192 7.63 11.62 3.84
C ILE A 192 9.09 12.03 4.06
N SER A 193 9.38 12.55 5.26
CA SER A 193 10.73 12.94 5.71
C SER A 193 11.35 11.89 6.62
N LYS A 194 10.53 11.12 7.34
CA LYS A 194 10.99 10.10 8.30
C LYS A 194 10.06 8.88 8.34
N VAL A 195 10.64 7.71 8.57
CA VAL A 195 9.91 6.54 9.05
C VAL A 195 10.68 5.96 10.24
N SER A 196 10.01 5.77 11.37
CA SER A 196 10.51 5.10 12.56
C SER A 196 9.70 3.86 12.84
N VAL A 197 10.36 2.78 13.25
CA VAL A 197 9.71 1.55 13.70
C VAL A 197 10.30 1.19 15.06
N ASP A 198 9.47 1.20 16.11
CA ASP A 198 9.83 0.61 17.41
C ASP A 198 9.17 -0.76 17.51
N GLY A 199 9.91 -1.80 17.12
CA GLY A 199 9.44 -3.18 17.07
C GLY A 199 9.95 -4.00 18.26
N LYS A 200 9.14 -4.96 18.70
CA LYS A 200 9.43 -5.88 19.82
C LYS A 200 10.81 -6.56 19.77
N ASP A 201 11.28 -6.93 18.58
CA ASP A 201 12.57 -7.62 18.36
C ASP A 201 13.66 -6.69 17.81
N SER A 202 13.29 -5.61 17.12
CA SER A 202 14.21 -4.65 16.51
C SER A 202 13.53 -3.30 16.26
N SER A 203 14.30 -2.22 16.48
CA SER A 203 13.85 -0.83 16.26
C SER A 203 14.84 -0.09 15.38
N TYR A 204 14.34 0.73 14.45
CA TYR A 204 15.16 1.51 13.52
C TYR A 204 14.43 2.77 13.05
N SER A 205 15.18 3.77 12.57
CA SER A 205 14.56 4.95 11.93
C SER A 205 15.37 5.41 10.72
N ILE A 206 14.67 5.65 9.60
CA ILE A 206 15.21 6.34 8.43
C ILE A 206 14.71 7.78 8.38
N GLU A 207 15.58 8.72 8.03
CA GLU A 207 15.29 10.17 8.04
C GLU A 207 16.05 10.87 6.90
N LYS A 208 15.40 11.81 6.21
CA LYS A 208 16.04 12.70 5.23
C LYS A 208 16.86 13.78 5.97
N ASP A 209 18.10 14.02 5.53
CA ASP A 209 18.87 15.18 5.96
C ASP A 209 18.52 16.46 5.17
N GLU A 210 19.15 17.58 5.53
CA GLU A 210 19.00 18.90 4.87
C GLU A 210 19.26 18.87 3.34
N ASN A 211 19.93 17.83 2.83
CA ASN A 211 20.24 17.63 1.41
C ASN A 211 19.31 16.59 0.75
N ASN A 212 18.23 16.18 1.43
CA ASN A 212 17.31 15.11 1.04
C ASN A 212 17.94 13.72 0.89
N PHE A 213 19.10 13.45 1.52
CA PHE A 213 19.63 12.09 1.57
C PHE A 213 19.03 11.31 2.75
N TRP A 214 18.58 10.09 2.46
CA TRP A 214 18.18 9.14 3.49
C TRP A 214 19.37 8.68 4.32
N ASN A 215 19.23 8.80 5.63
CA ASN A 215 20.12 8.27 6.64
C ASN A 215 19.36 7.26 7.51
N ILE A 216 20.04 6.24 8.00
CA ILE A 216 19.54 5.21 8.92
C ILE A 216 20.17 5.43 10.29
N THR A 217 19.34 5.44 11.32
CA THR A 217 19.75 5.64 12.72
C THR A 217 19.46 4.40 13.55
N GLU A 218 20.48 3.92 14.27
CA GLU A 218 20.39 2.77 15.19
C GLU A 218 21.23 3.05 16.44
N ASN A 219 20.65 2.85 17.63
CA ASN A 219 21.35 3.07 18.92
C ASN A 219 22.03 4.46 19.06
N GLY A 220 21.48 5.48 18.39
CA GLY A 220 22.03 6.86 18.36
C GLY A 220 23.20 7.08 17.39
N ASN A 221 23.58 6.08 16.58
CA ASN A 221 24.51 6.24 15.46
C ASN A 221 23.71 6.41 14.17
N THR A 222 24.02 7.47 13.42
CA THR A 222 23.38 7.77 12.13
C THR A 222 24.39 7.61 11.00
N GLU A 223 24.00 6.94 9.91
CA GLU A 223 24.81 6.83 8.70
C GLU A 223 23.96 6.80 7.43
N LYS A 224 24.58 6.98 6.26
CA LYS A 224 23.86 7.01 4.99
C LYS A 224 23.15 5.69 4.67
N ALA A 225 21.86 5.77 4.37
CA ALA A 225 21.05 4.64 3.96
C ALA A 225 21.18 4.35 2.44
N ASP A 226 20.67 3.20 2.04
CA ASP A 226 20.36 2.88 0.66
C ASP A 226 19.04 3.58 0.28
N SER A 227 19.13 4.54 -0.64
CA SER A 227 17.99 5.37 -1.04
C SER A 227 16.89 4.56 -1.73
N ALA A 228 17.21 3.49 -2.46
CA ALA A 228 16.20 2.68 -3.13
C ALA A 228 15.38 1.86 -2.13
N LYS A 229 16.02 1.37 -1.07
CA LYS A 229 15.34 0.67 0.03
C LYS A 229 14.49 1.63 0.87
N ALA A 230 15.02 2.83 1.17
CA ALA A 230 14.25 3.87 1.84
C ALA A 230 13.01 4.28 1.03
N THR A 231 13.16 4.55 -0.27
CA THR A 231 12.01 4.80 -1.17
C THR A 231 11.04 3.62 -1.24
N SER A 232 11.51 2.38 -1.15
CA SER A 232 10.61 1.21 -1.10
C SER A 232 9.76 1.20 0.18
N LEU A 233 10.35 1.58 1.33
CA LEU A 233 9.65 1.71 2.61
C LEU A 233 8.62 2.85 2.58
N THR A 234 8.98 4.03 2.06
CA THR A 234 8.02 5.15 1.95
C THR A 234 6.91 4.87 0.95
N SER A 235 7.18 4.15 -0.14
CA SER A 235 6.15 3.68 -1.08
C SER A 235 5.16 2.70 -0.43
N ALA A 236 5.62 1.88 0.52
CA ALA A 236 4.76 0.94 1.26
C ALA A 236 3.83 1.66 2.25
N VAL A 237 4.21 2.83 2.78
CA VAL A 237 3.30 3.68 3.56
C VAL A 237 2.17 4.19 2.67
N SER A 238 2.48 4.75 1.49
CA SER A 238 1.47 5.26 0.54
C SER A 238 0.55 4.18 -0.04
N GLY A 239 1.02 2.93 -0.10
CA GLY A 239 0.24 1.78 -0.55
C GLY A 239 -0.54 1.06 0.55
N MET A 240 -0.52 1.58 1.78
CA MET A 240 -1.15 0.93 2.93
C MET A 240 -2.67 1.10 2.92
N ALA A 241 -3.39 0.04 3.29
CA ALA A 241 -4.84 0.02 3.39
C ALA A 241 -5.28 -0.95 4.51
N TYR A 242 -6.42 -0.68 5.11
CA TYR A 242 -7.08 -1.64 6.00
C TYR A 242 -7.58 -2.86 5.22
N ALA A 243 -7.51 -4.03 5.85
CA ALA A 243 -8.00 -5.30 5.30
C ALA A 243 -9.39 -5.67 5.85
N SER A 244 -9.69 -5.32 7.11
CA SER A 244 -11.01 -5.49 7.74
C SER A 244 -11.22 -4.49 8.87
N PHE A 245 -12.48 -4.11 9.12
CA PHE A 245 -12.87 -3.31 10.28
C PHE A 245 -13.25 -4.26 11.43
N VAL A 246 -12.79 -3.99 12.65
CA VAL A 246 -12.85 -4.95 13.78
C VAL A 246 -13.55 -4.39 15.00
N ASN A 247 -13.34 -3.11 15.30
CA ASN A 247 -14.04 -2.41 16.38
C ASN A 247 -14.16 -0.93 16.04
N TYR A 248 -15.33 -0.33 16.24
CA TYR A 248 -15.57 1.09 15.93
C TYR A 248 -15.31 2.01 17.15
N ASP A 249 -15.44 1.47 18.36
CA ASP A 249 -15.24 2.23 19.61
C ASP A 249 -14.61 1.32 20.68
N CYS A 250 -13.33 0.97 20.48
CA CYS A 250 -12.57 0.16 21.43
C CYS A 250 -12.18 0.97 22.66
N SER A 251 -12.62 0.51 23.83
CA SER A 251 -12.16 1.05 25.11
C SER A 251 -10.70 0.68 25.42
N ASP A 252 -10.05 1.43 26.32
CA ASP A 252 -8.70 1.14 26.80
C ASP A 252 -8.60 -0.24 27.46
N GLU A 253 -9.64 -0.67 28.19
CA GLU A 253 -9.70 -2.01 28.80
C GLU A 253 -9.76 -3.15 27.77
N GLU A 254 -10.20 -2.85 26.55
CA GLU A 254 -10.37 -3.80 25.44
C GLU A 254 -9.13 -3.93 24.56
N LEU A 255 -8.21 -2.97 24.57
CA LEU A 255 -6.96 -3.01 23.77
C LEU A 255 -6.13 -4.29 24.00
N SER A 256 -6.20 -4.86 25.21
CA SER A 256 -5.52 -6.13 25.56
C SER A 256 -6.04 -7.34 24.78
N GLN A 257 -7.24 -7.29 24.19
CA GLN A 257 -7.78 -8.39 23.37
C GLN A 257 -7.17 -8.42 21.95
N TYR A 258 -6.61 -7.29 21.52
CA TYR A 258 -5.98 -7.08 20.21
C TYR A 258 -4.45 -7.00 20.28
N GLY A 259 -3.86 -7.14 21.48
CA GLY A 259 -2.42 -6.93 21.71
C GLY A 259 -1.99 -5.45 21.64
N LEU A 260 -2.93 -4.50 21.67
CA LEU A 260 -2.66 -3.07 21.51
C LEU A 260 -2.40 -2.35 22.85
N ASP A 261 -2.61 -2.99 24.00
CA ASP A 261 -2.18 -2.45 25.29
C ASP A 261 -0.64 -2.47 25.47
N LYS A 262 0.03 -3.34 24.70
CA LYS A 262 1.47 -3.42 24.51
C LYS A 262 1.75 -3.82 23.05
N PRO A 263 1.69 -2.87 22.11
CA PRO A 263 1.84 -3.13 20.69
C PRO A 263 3.07 -4.01 20.38
N TYR A 264 2.90 -4.91 19.41
CA TYR A 264 3.99 -5.67 18.81
C TYR A 264 5.02 -4.74 18.14
N ALA A 265 4.54 -3.66 17.54
CA ALA A 265 5.37 -2.56 17.05
C ALA A 265 4.57 -1.25 17.03
N GLU A 266 5.28 -0.13 17.03
CA GLU A 266 4.75 1.18 16.66
C GLU A 266 5.52 1.70 15.43
N ILE A 267 4.79 2.14 14.40
CA ILE A 267 5.34 2.75 13.19
C ILE A 267 4.95 4.22 13.19
N THR A 268 5.95 5.11 13.18
CA THR A 268 5.76 6.57 13.11
C THR A 268 6.25 7.06 11.76
N VAL A 269 5.46 7.89 11.08
CA VAL A 269 5.81 8.50 9.80
C VAL A 269 5.67 10.01 9.88
N ASP A 270 6.77 10.72 9.67
CA ASP A 270 6.78 12.19 9.60
C ASP A 270 6.68 12.56 8.11
N TYR A 271 5.72 13.41 7.76
CA TYR A 271 5.46 13.82 6.38
C TYR A 271 4.95 15.26 6.32
N GLN A 272 4.82 15.80 5.10
CA GLN A 272 4.19 17.11 4.89
C GLN A 272 2.92 16.95 4.05
N GLU A 273 1.90 17.72 4.40
CA GLU A 273 0.62 17.78 3.69
C GLU A 273 0.41 19.19 3.14
N GLU A 274 0.00 19.29 1.87
CA GLU A 274 -0.36 20.57 1.26
C GLU A 274 -1.80 20.94 1.68
N VAL A 275 -1.97 22.09 2.32
CA VAL A 275 -3.27 22.61 2.75
C VAL A 275 -3.52 23.99 2.15
N GLU A 276 -4.79 24.33 1.91
CA GLU A 276 -5.17 25.69 1.52
C GLU A 276 -4.84 26.66 2.67
N LYS A 277 -4.23 27.83 2.37
CA LYS A 277 -4.04 28.87 3.37
C LYS A 277 -5.39 29.48 3.76
N ASP A 278 -5.84 29.18 4.96
CA ASP A 278 -6.93 29.91 5.60
C ASP A 278 -6.59 31.42 5.58
N SER A 279 -7.37 32.21 4.85
CA SER A 279 -7.15 33.66 4.68
C SER A 279 -7.58 34.47 5.92
N ALA A 280 -7.36 33.90 7.11
CA ALA A 280 -7.79 34.39 8.42
C ALA A 280 -6.61 34.41 9.42
N ASP A 281 -5.93 35.55 9.44
CA ASP A 281 -4.82 35.84 10.36
C ASP A 281 -5.22 35.71 11.86
N GLU A 282 -4.30 35.15 12.65
CA GLU A 282 -4.34 34.90 14.11
C GLU A 282 -5.37 33.91 14.72
N LYS A 283 -4.85 32.70 15.03
CA LYS A 283 -5.25 31.71 16.07
C LYS A 283 -6.39 30.71 15.78
N ASN A 284 -5.97 29.49 15.46
CA ASN A 284 -6.36 28.31 16.24
C ASN A 284 -5.16 27.35 16.38
N GLU A 285 -4.89 26.87 17.60
CA GLU A 285 -4.17 25.61 17.75
C GLU A 285 -5.18 24.49 17.50
N ALA A 286 -4.80 23.51 16.67
CA ALA A 286 -5.67 22.38 16.35
C ALA A 286 -5.94 21.55 17.62
N LYS A 287 -7.18 21.63 18.13
CA LYS A 287 -7.72 20.57 18.97
C LYS A 287 -8.14 19.41 18.08
N ASN A 288 -7.33 18.36 18.03
CA ASN A 288 -7.87 17.06 17.68
C ASN A 288 -8.74 16.54 18.85
N GLY A 289 -9.72 15.68 18.55
CA GLY A 289 -10.78 15.30 19.48
C GLY A 289 -10.27 14.54 20.71
N SER A 290 -10.59 15.03 21.90
CA SER A 290 -10.57 14.25 23.13
C SER A 290 -11.77 14.69 23.97
N GLU A 291 -12.80 13.84 23.98
CA GLU A 291 -13.87 13.91 24.97
C GLU A 291 -13.43 13.13 26.21
N ASP A 292 -13.06 13.84 27.28
CA ASP A 292 -13.05 13.27 28.64
C ASP A 292 -14.10 13.98 29.50
N ALA A 293 -15.11 13.21 29.89
CA ALA A 293 -16.19 13.62 30.77
C ALA A 293 -15.94 13.11 32.20
N THR A 294 -15.12 13.82 32.97
CA THR A 294 -14.95 13.55 34.42
C THR A 294 -15.51 14.68 35.30
N GLU A 295 -16.80 14.58 35.68
CA GLU A 295 -17.37 15.40 36.75
C GLU A 295 -17.57 14.66 38.09
N ALA A 296 -17.31 15.43 39.15
CA ALA A 296 -17.77 15.29 40.53
C ALA A 296 -17.00 14.34 41.49
N PRO A 297 -17.11 14.54 42.82
CA PRO A 297 -17.78 15.64 43.56
C PRO A 297 -16.89 16.35 44.62
N GLU A 298 -17.29 17.57 45.07
CA GLU A 298 -17.49 17.85 46.52
C GLU A 298 -18.09 19.25 46.85
N ASN A 299 -19.40 19.24 47.13
CA ASN A 299 -20.13 19.99 48.17
C ASN A 299 -19.41 21.03 49.07
N ALA A 300 -19.90 22.29 49.09
CA ALA A 300 -20.06 23.08 50.34
C ALA A 300 -21.03 24.29 50.25
N ASN A 301 -22.28 24.09 50.73
CA ASN A 301 -23.14 25.01 51.52
C ASN A 301 -23.36 26.52 51.20
N GLN A 302 -24.67 26.89 51.08
CA GLN A 302 -25.41 27.96 51.82
C GLN A 302 -24.94 29.45 51.73
N ASP A 303 -25.74 30.52 51.79
CA ASP A 303 -27.20 30.83 51.76
C ASP A 303 -27.31 32.39 51.55
N GLU A 304 -28.43 33.13 51.47
CA GLU A 304 -29.88 32.90 51.70
C GLU A 304 -30.68 33.99 50.92
N LYS A 305 -31.89 33.68 50.39
CA LYS A 305 -33.06 34.61 50.23
C LYS A 305 -32.96 35.80 49.22
N LYS A 306 -34.05 36.36 48.63
CA LYS A 306 -35.52 36.15 48.77
C LYS A 306 -36.35 36.90 47.67
N ALA A 307 -37.27 36.16 47.04
CA ALA A 307 -38.68 36.44 46.65
C ALA A 307 -39.17 37.69 45.87
N ALA A 308 -40.35 37.46 45.23
CA ALA A 308 -41.44 38.38 44.86
C ALA A 308 -41.33 39.13 43.52
N ASP A 309 -42.39 39.34 42.71
CA ASP A 309 -43.78 38.80 42.64
C ASP A 309 -44.47 39.37 41.36
N SER A 310 -45.75 39.04 41.12
CA SER A 310 -46.71 39.64 40.15
C SER A 310 -46.51 39.22 38.66
N GLU A 311 -47.45 38.50 38.02
CA GLU A 311 -48.80 38.90 37.53
C GLU A 311 -48.72 39.75 36.24
N GLU A 312 -49.60 39.66 35.24
CA GLU A 312 -50.70 38.74 34.86
C GLU A 312 -51.10 39.11 33.41
N SER A 313 -51.90 38.26 32.75
CA SER A 313 -52.91 38.64 31.74
C SER A 313 -52.44 38.88 30.29
N THR A 314 -53.25 38.71 29.23
CA THR A 314 -54.39 37.81 28.87
C THR A 314 -54.81 38.16 27.42
N ALA A 315 -55.68 37.34 26.82
CA ALA A 315 -56.37 37.50 25.52
C ALA A 315 -55.50 37.10 24.30
N ASP A 316 -55.81 36.05 23.52
CA ASP A 316 -57.08 35.39 23.10
C ASP A 316 -57.81 36.09 21.94
N ASP A 317 -58.63 35.28 21.25
CA ASP A 317 -59.42 35.50 20.03
C ASP A 317 -58.65 35.47 18.69
N THR A 318 -58.68 34.36 17.92
CA THR A 318 -59.78 33.72 17.14
C THR A 318 -60.06 34.42 15.78
N ALA A 319 -60.39 33.74 14.67
CA ALA A 319 -60.37 32.31 14.29
C ALA A 319 -60.51 32.18 12.74
N GLU A 320 -60.35 30.95 12.21
CA GLU A 320 -61.18 30.27 11.18
C GLU A 320 -61.63 31.00 9.87
N ASN A 321 -61.83 30.34 8.72
CA ASN A 321 -61.51 29.00 8.19
C ASN A 321 -61.78 29.02 6.66
N ASP A 322 -61.69 27.84 6.03
CA ASP A 322 -62.31 27.42 4.75
C ASP A 322 -61.62 27.86 3.44
N ASP A 323 -61.63 27.07 2.35
CA ASP A 323 -61.60 25.60 2.17
C ASP A 323 -61.36 25.32 0.66
N ALA A 324 -61.02 24.07 0.34
CA ALA A 324 -61.40 23.33 -0.87
C ALA A 324 -60.78 23.67 -2.26
N GLU A 325 -59.85 22.79 -2.65
CA GLU A 325 -60.05 21.77 -3.72
C GLU A 325 -59.51 21.92 -5.16
N SER A 326 -58.89 20.80 -5.57
CA SER A 326 -58.88 20.15 -6.90
C SER A 326 -58.13 20.75 -8.11
N ALA A 327 -56.95 20.15 -8.35
CA ALA A 327 -56.74 19.10 -9.37
C ALA A 327 -56.19 19.43 -10.78
N ASN A 328 -55.41 18.43 -11.25
CA ASN A 328 -55.02 18.03 -12.60
C ASN A 328 -53.97 18.88 -13.36
N ASP A 329 -52.98 18.38 -14.13
CA ASP A 329 -52.42 17.06 -14.51
C ASP A 329 -51.63 17.30 -15.83
N THR A 330 -50.87 16.32 -16.32
CA THR A 330 -50.31 16.16 -17.69
C THR A 330 -49.25 17.16 -18.20
N ASP A 331 -47.99 16.75 -18.07
CA ASP A 331 -47.11 16.21 -19.14
C ASP A 331 -47.05 16.78 -20.57
N THR A 332 -45.87 16.53 -21.17
CA THR A 332 -45.55 16.34 -22.60
C THR A 332 -45.03 17.54 -23.40
N ASP A 333 -43.70 17.70 -23.39
CA ASP A 333 -42.76 17.26 -24.46
C ASP A 333 -43.07 17.46 -25.98
N GLU A 334 -42.00 17.29 -26.77
CA GLU A 334 -41.87 17.15 -28.23
C GLU A 334 -41.82 18.38 -29.18
N ALA A 335 -40.57 18.64 -29.61
CA ALA A 335 -40.11 18.43 -31.00
C ALA A 335 -40.25 19.53 -32.11
N THR A 336 -39.07 20.00 -32.52
CA THR A 336 -38.60 20.20 -33.92
C THR A 336 -39.40 21.07 -34.92
N ALA A 337 -38.79 22.16 -35.43
CA ALA A 337 -38.05 22.13 -36.71
C ALA A 337 -37.87 23.53 -37.37
N ASP A 338 -36.61 23.83 -37.73
CA ASP A 338 -36.17 24.47 -38.99
C ASP A 338 -36.60 25.91 -39.38
N SER A 339 -35.62 26.82 -39.45
CA SER A 339 -35.46 27.79 -40.57
C SER A 339 -34.12 28.53 -40.50
N GLU A 340 -33.42 28.62 -41.62
CA GLU A 340 -32.16 29.37 -41.81
C GLU A 340 -32.32 30.90 -41.67
N GLY A 341 -31.22 31.61 -41.34
CA GLY A 341 -31.20 33.08 -41.24
C GLY A 341 -29.83 33.69 -40.87
N ASP A 342 -28.95 33.79 -41.86
CA ASP A 342 -27.63 34.48 -41.83
C ASP A 342 -27.65 35.92 -41.25
N VAL A 343 -26.91 36.16 -40.16
CA VAL A 343 -26.36 37.48 -39.77
C VAL A 343 -25.04 37.27 -39.01
N GLU A 344 -23.95 37.89 -39.47
CA GLU A 344 -22.68 37.97 -38.74
C GLU A 344 -22.79 38.92 -37.53
N GLU A 345 -22.47 38.44 -36.32
CA GLU A 345 -21.91 39.28 -35.26
C GLU A 345 -20.60 38.66 -34.72
N ALA A 346 -19.68 39.50 -34.29
CA ALA A 346 -18.33 39.10 -33.93
C ALA A 346 -18.31 38.38 -32.57
N VAL A 347 -17.68 37.20 -32.54
CA VAL A 347 -17.22 36.58 -31.29
C VAL A 347 -15.99 37.32 -30.79
N ASP A 348 -16.19 38.13 -29.77
CA ASP A 348 -15.13 38.62 -28.89
C ASP A 348 -15.22 37.74 -27.63
N GLU A 349 -14.57 36.57 -27.69
CA GLU A 349 -14.49 35.63 -26.57
C GLU A 349 -13.61 36.26 -25.49
N ALA A 350 -14.23 37.01 -24.59
CA ALA A 350 -13.58 37.48 -23.38
C ALA A 350 -13.45 36.31 -22.41
N ASP A 351 -12.32 35.60 -22.49
CA ASP A 351 -11.88 34.63 -21.49
C ASP A 351 -12.06 35.23 -20.09
N THR A 352 -12.92 34.60 -19.29
CA THR A 352 -13.12 34.90 -17.88
C THR A 352 -13.10 33.63 -17.03
N ASP A 353 -12.19 32.70 -17.35
CA ASP A 353 -11.59 31.85 -16.34
C ASP A 353 -10.50 32.66 -15.61
N SER A 354 -10.94 33.40 -14.60
CA SER A 354 -10.08 33.83 -13.51
C SER A 354 -10.14 32.73 -12.46
N GLU A 355 -9.46 31.62 -12.72
CA GLU A 355 -9.14 30.65 -11.67
C GLU A 355 -8.38 31.42 -10.57
N GLU A 356 -9.02 31.62 -9.41
CA GLU A 356 -8.33 32.19 -8.26
C GLU A 356 -7.31 31.14 -7.80
N GLU A 357 -6.01 31.39 -8.04
CA GLU A 357 -4.94 30.51 -7.56
C GLU A 357 -5.04 30.43 -6.03
N VAL A 358 -5.55 29.31 -5.54
CA VAL A 358 -5.68 29.03 -4.11
C VAL A 358 -4.28 28.92 -3.53
N GLU A 359 -3.91 29.87 -2.68
CA GLU A 359 -2.57 29.88 -2.09
C GLU A 359 -2.48 28.74 -1.07
N THR A 360 -1.60 27.75 -1.29
CA THR A 360 -1.40 26.61 -0.39
C THR A 360 -0.17 26.77 0.50
N GLU A 361 -0.05 25.95 1.54
CA GLU A 361 1.17 25.77 2.32
C GLU A 361 1.40 24.32 2.74
N MET A 362 2.68 23.96 2.93
CA MET A 362 3.06 22.65 3.43
C MET A 362 3.06 22.67 4.96
N VAL A 363 2.27 21.77 5.58
CA VAL A 363 2.19 21.61 7.04
C VAL A 363 2.79 20.26 7.43
N ASP A 364 3.67 20.25 8.43
CA ASP A 364 4.23 19.02 9.00
C ASP A 364 3.14 18.21 9.71
N ARG A 365 3.10 16.90 9.45
CA ARG A 365 2.16 15.93 10.00
C ARG A 365 2.88 14.68 10.46
N GLU A 366 2.28 13.98 11.42
CA GLU A 366 2.75 12.71 11.96
C GLU A 366 1.62 11.68 11.83
N LEU A 367 1.96 10.47 11.36
CA LEU A 367 1.07 9.31 11.32
C LEU A 367 1.65 8.23 12.23
N VAL A 368 0.88 7.80 13.24
CA VAL A 368 1.24 6.75 14.18
C VAL A 368 0.37 5.52 13.95
N ILE A 369 1.01 4.37 13.75
CA ILE A 369 0.35 3.08 13.52
C ILE A 369 0.84 2.11 14.61
N GLN A 370 -0.02 1.80 15.56
CA GLN A 370 0.23 0.77 16.57
C GLN A 370 -0.22 -0.57 16.02
N VAL A 371 0.70 -1.55 16.00
CA VAL A 371 0.48 -2.90 15.47
C VAL A 371 0.37 -3.87 16.63
N GLY A 372 -0.73 -4.62 16.70
CA GLY A 372 -1.05 -5.58 17.75
C GLY A 372 -0.72 -7.03 17.42
N ASP A 373 -1.51 -7.93 17.98
CA ASP A 373 -1.42 -9.37 17.78
C ASP A 373 -1.93 -9.80 16.38
N GLU A 374 -1.58 -11.03 15.99
CA GLU A 374 -2.05 -11.68 14.75
C GLU A 374 -3.55 -11.93 14.80
N SER A 375 -4.24 -11.54 13.73
CA SER A 375 -5.67 -11.73 13.52
C SER A 375 -5.95 -13.01 12.72
N SER A 376 -7.16 -13.55 12.82
CA SER A 376 -7.58 -14.78 12.14
C SER A 376 -7.69 -14.67 10.61
N ASP A 377 -7.71 -13.45 10.07
CA ASP A 377 -7.72 -13.14 8.64
C ASP A 377 -6.33 -13.23 7.97
N GLY A 378 -5.26 -13.39 8.76
CA GLY A 378 -3.87 -13.37 8.27
C GLY A 378 -3.24 -11.98 8.24
N GLY A 379 -3.87 -10.99 8.85
CA GLY A 379 -3.27 -9.70 9.19
C GLY A 379 -2.87 -9.59 10.66
N ARG A 380 -2.56 -8.37 11.09
CA ARG A 380 -2.48 -7.98 12.51
C ARG A 380 -3.50 -6.89 12.80
N TYR A 381 -3.99 -6.85 14.03
CA TYR A 381 -4.78 -5.72 14.50
C TYR A 381 -3.96 -4.43 14.48
N VAL A 382 -4.57 -3.31 14.09
CA VAL A 382 -3.93 -2.00 14.10
C VAL A 382 -4.83 -0.94 14.71
N ARG A 383 -4.20 0.08 15.31
CA ARG A 383 -4.81 1.32 15.77
C ARG A 383 -4.01 2.48 15.19
N VAL A 384 -4.70 3.48 14.62
CA VAL A 384 -4.05 4.59 13.93
C VAL A 384 -4.36 5.90 14.64
N ASN A 385 -3.33 6.72 14.89
CA ASN A 385 -3.40 8.03 15.55
C ASN A 385 -4.19 8.03 16.88
N ASP A 386 -4.05 6.95 17.66
CA ASP A 386 -4.77 6.70 18.91
C ASP A 386 -6.32 6.76 18.81
N SER A 387 -6.88 6.53 17.61
CA SER A 387 -8.33 6.34 17.41
C SER A 387 -8.87 5.17 18.24
N ASN A 388 -10.13 5.23 18.66
CA ASN A 388 -10.82 4.07 19.25
C ASN A 388 -11.12 2.97 18.20
N GLU A 389 -11.01 3.28 16.92
CA GLU A 389 -11.23 2.31 15.85
C GLU A 389 -10.05 1.32 15.70
N ILE A 390 -10.39 0.04 15.63
CA ILE A 390 -9.46 -1.07 15.39
C ILE A 390 -9.77 -1.69 14.03
N TYR A 391 -8.72 -1.85 13.23
CA TYR A 391 -8.74 -2.49 11.92
C TYR A 391 -7.76 -3.66 11.88
N THR A 392 -7.70 -4.39 10.77
CA THR A 392 -6.55 -5.23 10.43
C THR A 392 -5.78 -4.66 9.25
N ILE A 393 -4.48 -4.97 9.19
CA ILE A 393 -3.65 -4.80 7.99
C ILE A 393 -2.95 -6.14 7.72
N SER A 394 -2.88 -6.54 6.44
CA SER A 394 -2.26 -7.79 6.01
C SER A 394 -0.80 -7.91 6.44
N GLU A 395 -0.38 -9.13 6.82
CA GLU A 395 1.01 -9.37 7.22
C GLU A 395 1.98 -9.02 6.08
N ASP A 396 1.66 -9.32 4.81
CA ASP A 396 2.47 -8.96 3.63
C ASP A 396 2.82 -7.46 3.55
N THR A 397 1.89 -6.58 3.95
CA THR A 397 2.12 -5.12 3.96
C THR A 397 3.02 -4.74 5.14
N LEU A 398 2.73 -5.26 6.33
CA LEU A 398 3.48 -5.00 7.56
C LEU A 398 4.89 -5.58 7.50
N ASP A 399 5.11 -6.70 6.80
CA ASP A 399 6.40 -7.36 6.58
C ASP A 399 7.41 -6.46 5.83
N THR A 400 7.00 -5.33 5.25
CA THR A 400 7.94 -4.33 4.72
C THR A 400 8.65 -3.56 5.85
N PHE A 401 7.98 -3.39 6.98
CA PHE A 401 8.43 -2.65 8.18
C PHE A 401 8.94 -3.60 9.27
N LEU A 402 8.19 -4.65 9.55
CA LEU A 402 8.44 -5.59 10.63
C LEU A 402 9.63 -6.53 10.32
N GLY A 403 10.31 -6.97 11.38
CA GLY A 403 11.46 -7.87 11.30
C GLY A 403 12.69 -7.29 10.58
N LYS A 404 12.67 -5.99 10.22
CA LYS A 404 13.81 -5.29 9.62
C LYS A 404 14.75 -4.76 10.70
N THR A 405 15.99 -4.55 10.30
CA THR A 405 17.07 -3.97 11.10
C THR A 405 17.70 -2.80 10.35
N ALA A 406 18.50 -1.99 11.04
CA ALA A 406 19.27 -0.96 10.34
C ALA A 406 20.21 -1.55 9.27
N ALA A 407 20.65 -2.81 9.43
CA ALA A 407 21.47 -3.51 8.47
C ALA A 407 20.80 -3.74 7.12
N ASP A 408 19.46 -3.84 7.10
CA ASP A 408 18.70 -3.96 5.86
C ASP A 408 18.74 -2.66 5.06
N PHE A 409 18.85 -1.50 5.71
CA PHE A 409 18.87 -0.17 5.07
C PHE A 409 20.27 0.38 4.79
N TRP A 410 21.37 -0.30 5.19
CA TRP A 410 22.73 0.21 4.94
C TRP A 410 23.04 0.40 3.46
N ASN A 411 23.70 1.52 3.15
CA ASN A 411 24.32 1.74 1.85
C ASN A 411 25.52 0.78 1.66
N LEU A 412 25.46 -0.05 0.62
CA LEU A 412 26.49 -1.05 0.32
C LEU A 412 27.57 -0.55 -0.68
N THR A 413 27.56 0.73 -1.03
CA THR A 413 28.66 1.37 -1.77
C THR A 413 29.88 1.45 -0.86
N VAL A 414 31.02 0.93 -1.32
CA VAL A 414 32.24 0.82 -0.49
C VAL A 414 32.85 2.20 -0.22
N SER A 415 33.05 3.00 -1.28
CA SER A 415 33.54 4.37 -1.20
C SER A 415 33.14 5.10 -2.47
N TYR A 416 32.71 6.36 -2.35
CA TYR A 416 32.36 7.20 -3.48
C TYR A 416 33.00 8.59 -3.32
N LEU A 417 33.88 8.94 -4.26
CA LEU A 417 34.40 10.29 -4.44
C LEU A 417 34.28 10.64 -5.93
N SER A 418 33.57 11.71 -6.26
CA SER A 418 33.49 12.19 -7.64
C SER A 418 34.88 12.55 -8.15
N VAL A 419 35.23 12.16 -9.38
CA VAL A 419 36.53 12.48 -9.99
C VAL A 419 36.78 13.99 -10.10
N ASN A 420 35.70 14.78 -10.17
CA ASN A 420 35.77 16.25 -10.14
C ASN A 420 36.35 16.77 -8.81
N ASN A 421 36.19 16.03 -7.71
CA ASN A 421 36.63 16.40 -6.36
C ASN A 421 37.87 15.62 -5.89
N LEU A 422 38.38 14.68 -6.70
CA LEU A 422 39.60 13.91 -6.42
C LEU A 422 40.86 14.73 -6.74
N GLU A 423 41.75 14.95 -5.78
CA GLU A 423 43.04 15.62 -6.03
C GLU A 423 44.14 14.61 -6.34
N THR A 424 44.27 13.57 -5.50
CA THR A 424 45.20 12.46 -5.73
C THR A 424 44.57 11.12 -5.38
N LEU A 425 44.99 10.09 -6.11
CA LEU A 425 44.69 8.70 -5.82
C LEU A 425 46.00 7.94 -5.68
N ASP A 426 46.34 7.55 -4.46
CA ASP A 426 47.49 6.70 -4.18
C ASP A 426 47.02 5.25 -4.12
N VAL A 427 47.67 4.37 -4.87
CA VAL A 427 47.36 2.93 -4.93
C VAL A 427 48.61 2.16 -4.57
N ASN A 428 48.56 1.37 -3.50
CA ASN A 428 49.50 0.27 -3.30
C ASN A 428 48.88 -0.99 -3.90
N TYR A 429 49.57 -1.64 -4.83
CA TYR A 429 49.14 -2.91 -5.40
C TYR A 429 50.27 -3.92 -5.28
N LYS A 430 50.02 -5.01 -4.53
CA LYS A 430 50.99 -6.10 -4.29
C LYS A 430 52.36 -5.62 -3.77
N GLY A 431 52.39 -4.47 -3.09
CA GLY A 431 53.58 -3.85 -2.51
C GLY A 431 54.20 -2.72 -3.34
N ASP A 432 53.82 -2.55 -4.61
CA ASP A 432 54.28 -1.44 -5.46
C ASP A 432 53.36 -0.21 -5.32
N GLU A 433 53.94 0.99 -5.23
CA GLU A 433 53.22 2.26 -5.04
C GLU A 433 53.02 3.05 -6.34
N TYR A 434 51.82 3.58 -6.53
CA TYR A 434 51.39 4.33 -7.69
C TYR A 434 50.56 5.56 -7.28
N THR A 435 50.97 6.75 -7.70
CA THR A 435 50.21 8.00 -7.47
C THR A 435 49.61 8.48 -8.78
N VAL A 436 48.29 8.68 -8.81
CA VAL A 436 47.60 9.45 -9.86
C VAL A 436 47.31 10.85 -9.34
N ASN A 437 47.81 11.87 -10.04
CA ASN A 437 47.43 13.27 -9.81
C ASN A 437 46.37 13.70 -10.82
N VAL A 438 45.32 14.37 -10.34
CA VAL A 438 44.31 15.03 -11.18
C VAL A 438 44.72 16.48 -11.42
N SER A 439 44.42 17.03 -12.60
CA SER A 439 44.63 18.45 -12.92
C SER A 439 43.42 18.99 -13.68
N ARG A 440 42.95 20.17 -13.26
CA ARG A 440 41.71 20.80 -13.74
C ARG A 440 42.06 22.07 -14.51
N GLU A 441 41.55 22.21 -15.73
CA GLU A 441 41.61 23.46 -16.49
C GLU A 441 40.18 23.92 -16.83
N THR A 442 39.82 25.11 -16.36
CA THR A 442 38.55 25.77 -16.71
C THR A 442 38.77 26.57 -17.98
N SER A 443 38.04 26.22 -19.04
CA SER A 443 37.97 27.02 -20.26
C SER A 443 36.69 27.86 -20.23
N SER A 444 36.83 29.18 -20.21
CA SER A 444 35.75 30.09 -20.59
C SER A 444 35.74 30.17 -22.11
N GLU A 445 34.69 29.64 -22.73
CA GLU A 445 34.37 29.95 -24.12
C GLU A 445 33.90 31.41 -24.16
N GLU A 446 34.82 32.33 -24.45
CA GLU A 446 34.45 33.69 -24.83
C GLU A 446 33.69 33.58 -26.15
N GLU A 447 32.37 33.80 -26.11
CA GLU A 447 31.54 34.01 -27.30
C GLU A 447 32.13 35.20 -28.08
N GLU A 448 32.90 34.89 -29.13
CA GLU A 448 33.42 35.86 -30.10
C GLU A 448 32.23 36.49 -30.83
N SER A 449 31.67 37.53 -30.20
CA SER A 449 30.62 38.40 -30.71
C SER A 449 30.97 38.85 -32.13
N SER A 450 30.41 38.17 -33.13
CA SER A 450 30.63 38.50 -34.53
C SER A 450 30.02 39.87 -34.84
N ASP A 451 30.88 40.88 -34.95
CA ASP A 451 30.54 42.23 -35.41
C ASP A 451 29.75 42.18 -36.73
N GLU A 452 28.43 42.39 -36.67
CA GLU A 452 27.65 42.96 -37.77
C GLU A 452 26.70 44.03 -37.21
N ALA A 453 26.85 45.25 -37.69
CA ALA A 453 26.13 46.42 -37.19
C ALA A 453 24.86 46.71 -38.01
N ASP A 454 23.73 47.03 -37.36
CA ASP A 454 23.16 48.40 -37.34
C ASP A 454 21.81 48.47 -36.59
N VAL A 455 21.78 49.27 -35.51
CA VAL A 455 20.72 50.23 -35.10
C VAL A 455 19.23 49.87 -35.31
N ASP A 456 18.49 49.71 -34.21
CA ASP A 456 17.48 50.71 -33.79
C ASP A 456 17.29 50.75 -32.25
N ASN A 457 16.72 51.84 -31.75
CA ASN A 457 16.68 52.27 -30.37
C ASN A 457 15.34 51.92 -29.69
N SER A 458 15.37 51.13 -28.62
CA SER A 458 14.38 51.21 -27.54
C SER A 458 15.00 50.82 -26.20
N THR A 459 14.61 51.55 -25.15
CA THR A 459 15.01 51.31 -23.77
C THR A 459 14.23 50.12 -23.21
N ASP A 460 14.92 49.08 -22.73
CA ASP A 460 14.41 48.18 -21.71
C ASP A 460 15.56 47.70 -20.82
N ASP A 461 15.30 47.54 -19.53
CA ASP A 461 16.31 47.33 -18.48
C ASP A 461 16.29 45.86 -18.02
N SER A 462 16.44 44.94 -18.98
CA SER A 462 16.59 43.51 -18.74
C SER A 462 18.06 43.13 -18.78
N ALA A 463 18.64 42.89 -17.59
CA ALA A 463 19.94 42.28 -17.44
C ALA A 463 19.82 40.77 -17.74
N GLU A 464 19.89 40.41 -19.02
CA GLU A 464 20.09 39.04 -19.47
C GLU A 464 21.36 38.47 -18.81
N ASP A 465 21.19 37.52 -17.89
CA ASP A 465 22.30 36.84 -17.24
C ASP A 465 22.97 35.90 -18.24
N ALA A 466 24.03 36.39 -18.87
CA ALA A 466 24.85 35.64 -19.82
C ALA A 466 25.59 34.50 -19.11
N SER A 467 24.88 33.39 -18.90
CA SER A 467 25.37 32.18 -18.27
C SER A 467 26.58 31.65 -19.04
N SER A 468 27.77 31.97 -18.55
CA SER A 468 29.03 31.47 -19.09
C SER A 468 29.12 29.97 -18.86
N SER A 469 28.96 29.19 -19.93
CA SER A 469 29.21 27.75 -19.95
C SER A 469 30.72 27.47 -19.82
N ALA A 470 31.25 27.70 -18.61
CA ALA A 470 32.63 27.39 -18.28
C ALA A 470 32.81 25.85 -18.25
N THR A 471 33.54 25.31 -19.21
CA THR A 471 33.79 23.87 -19.27
C THR A 471 35.05 23.51 -18.48
N VAL A 472 34.95 22.48 -17.63
CA VAL A 472 36.09 21.98 -16.84
C VAL A 472 36.65 20.73 -17.51
N THR A 473 37.89 20.80 -17.97
CA THR A 473 38.62 19.66 -18.54
C THR A 473 39.52 19.04 -17.46
N LEU A 474 39.44 17.72 -17.31
CA LEU A 474 40.30 16.94 -16.42
C LEU A 474 41.46 16.30 -17.20
N SER A 475 42.65 16.33 -16.62
CA SER A 475 43.83 15.60 -17.10
C SER A 475 44.49 14.85 -15.94
N TYR A 476 45.19 13.76 -16.26
CA TYR A 476 45.69 12.80 -15.26
C TYR A 476 47.16 12.50 -15.48
N LYS A 477 47.89 12.28 -14.38
CA LYS A 477 49.29 11.82 -14.42
C LYS A 477 49.55 10.68 -13.47
N LEU A 478 50.07 9.57 -13.98
CA LEU A 478 50.54 8.43 -13.19
C LEU A 478 52.04 8.58 -12.91
N ASN A 479 52.44 8.64 -11.64
CA ASN A 479 53.85 8.79 -11.23
C ASN A 479 54.58 9.95 -11.95
N GLY A 480 53.84 11.03 -12.26
CA GLY A 480 54.31 12.20 -12.99
C GLY A 480 54.32 12.09 -14.53
N ALA A 481 54.07 10.91 -15.11
CA ALA A 481 53.90 10.71 -16.55
C ALA A 481 52.44 10.93 -16.97
N GLU A 482 52.22 11.38 -18.22
CA GLU A 482 50.87 11.58 -18.78
C GLU A 482 50.09 10.26 -18.87
N LEU A 483 48.86 10.25 -18.35
CA LEU A 483 47.99 9.07 -18.31
C LEU A 483 46.78 9.27 -19.23
N ASP A 484 46.44 8.24 -20.01
CA ASP A 484 45.25 8.26 -20.87
C ASP A 484 43.97 8.37 -20.03
N GLY A 485 43.19 9.42 -20.29
CA GLY A 485 42.01 9.75 -19.50
C GLY A 485 40.88 8.73 -19.61
N ALA A 486 40.73 8.04 -20.75
CA ALA A 486 39.72 6.99 -20.91
C ALA A 486 40.09 5.73 -20.10
N THR A 487 41.38 5.38 -20.10
CA THR A 487 41.94 4.28 -19.31
C THR A 487 41.78 4.53 -17.82
N PHE A 488 42.15 5.72 -17.33
CA PHE A 488 41.93 6.10 -15.93
C PHE A 488 40.46 6.12 -15.55
N THR A 489 39.61 6.76 -16.37
CA THR A 489 38.16 6.86 -16.10
C THR A 489 37.50 5.47 -16.03
N THR A 490 37.95 4.51 -16.85
CA THR A 490 37.44 3.13 -16.83
C THR A 490 37.76 2.43 -15.49
N PHE A 491 39.00 2.55 -15.02
CA PHE A 491 39.40 2.03 -13.71
C PHE A 491 38.69 2.75 -12.56
N TYR A 492 38.68 4.09 -12.58
CA TYR A 492 38.11 4.90 -11.51
C TYR A 492 36.59 4.69 -11.38
N ASN A 493 35.87 4.57 -12.50
CA ASN A 493 34.44 4.24 -12.47
C ASN A 493 34.18 2.83 -11.92
N LYS A 494 35.05 1.83 -12.17
CA LYS A 494 34.93 0.52 -11.52
C LYS A 494 35.17 0.62 -10.00
N LEU A 495 36.16 1.41 -9.60
CA LEU A 495 36.57 1.60 -8.21
C LEU A 495 35.47 2.25 -7.34
N ILE A 496 34.91 3.39 -7.77
CA ILE A 496 33.93 4.14 -6.96
C ILE A 496 32.49 3.61 -7.02
N ASN A 497 32.20 2.70 -7.95
CA ASN A 497 30.88 2.05 -8.09
C ASN A 497 30.91 0.58 -7.60
N LEU A 498 31.87 0.22 -6.75
CA LEU A 498 31.86 -1.08 -6.08
C LEU A 498 30.71 -1.16 -5.06
N ALA A 499 29.69 -1.94 -5.42
CA ALA A 499 28.63 -2.37 -4.52
C ALA A 499 28.99 -3.71 -3.87
N ALA A 500 28.93 -3.77 -2.54
CA ALA A 500 29.06 -5.02 -1.79
C ALA A 500 27.79 -5.86 -1.87
N GLN A 501 27.92 -7.17 -1.67
CA GLN A 501 26.75 -8.05 -1.48
C GLN A 501 26.26 -8.05 -0.03
N LYS A 502 27.14 -7.75 0.93
CA LYS A 502 26.85 -7.67 2.36
C LYS A 502 27.89 -6.78 3.06
N ARG A 503 27.49 -6.09 4.13
CA ARG A 503 28.41 -5.50 5.11
C ARG A 503 28.47 -6.40 6.35
N LEU A 504 29.65 -6.54 6.95
CA LEU A 504 29.81 -7.25 8.22
C LEU A 504 29.44 -6.33 9.40
N THR A 505 28.78 -6.90 10.40
CA THR A 505 28.58 -6.31 11.74
C THR A 505 29.86 -6.40 12.57
N ASP A 506 30.53 -7.55 12.49
CA ASP A 506 31.76 -7.82 13.22
C ASP A 506 32.97 -7.21 12.49
N LYS A 507 33.92 -6.72 13.28
CA LYS A 507 35.20 -6.21 12.77
C LYS A 507 36.01 -7.35 12.13
N PHE A 508 36.37 -7.20 10.87
CA PHE A 508 37.32 -8.09 10.20
C PHE A 508 38.76 -7.83 10.65
N GLU A 509 39.51 -8.90 10.91
CA GLU A 509 40.94 -8.83 11.22
C GLU A 509 41.72 -9.81 10.33
N SER A 510 42.71 -9.29 9.59
CA SER A 510 43.61 -10.05 8.74
C SER A 510 45.03 -10.04 9.31
N ASN A 511 45.73 -11.17 9.21
CA ASN A 511 47.18 -11.27 9.46
C ASN A 511 48.02 -11.22 8.17
N ALA A 512 47.37 -11.08 7.01
CA ALA A 512 48.00 -10.87 5.72
C ALA A 512 47.83 -9.41 5.28
N ASP A 513 48.86 -8.87 4.63
CA ASP A 513 48.80 -7.54 4.01
C ASP A 513 47.69 -7.48 2.94
N PRO A 514 47.05 -6.31 2.71
CA PRO A 514 46.06 -6.14 1.66
C PRO A 514 46.68 -6.35 0.27
N GLU A 515 45.93 -6.94 -0.66
CA GLU A 515 46.40 -7.14 -2.04
C GLU A 515 46.38 -5.83 -2.83
N MET A 516 45.45 -4.94 -2.50
CA MET A 516 45.41 -3.55 -2.94
C MET A 516 44.99 -2.65 -1.77
N THR A 517 45.64 -1.50 -1.62
CA THR A 517 45.18 -0.38 -0.79
C THR A 517 44.98 0.83 -1.69
N VAL A 518 43.86 1.52 -1.54
CA VAL A 518 43.51 2.71 -2.33
C VAL A 518 43.22 3.87 -1.41
N ASP A 519 43.96 4.94 -1.59
CA ASP A 519 43.95 6.16 -0.81
C ASP A 519 43.43 7.31 -1.69
N PHE A 520 42.20 7.74 -1.42
CA PHE A 520 41.58 8.89 -2.06
C PHE A 520 41.94 10.14 -1.26
N THR A 521 42.49 11.17 -1.89
CA THR A 521 42.62 12.50 -1.31
C THR A 521 41.74 13.46 -2.11
N ASP A 522 40.81 14.15 -1.45
CA ASP A 522 39.97 15.17 -2.10
C ASP A 522 40.67 16.53 -2.24
N VAL A 523 40.02 17.48 -2.90
CA VAL A 523 40.51 18.87 -3.10
C VAL A 523 40.69 19.67 -1.81
N ASP A 524 40.02 19.28 -0.73
CA ASP A 524 40.15 19.91 0.60
C ASP A 524 41.27 19.26 1.43
N GLY A 525 41.84 18.15 0.94
CA GLY A 525 42.91 17.39 1.57
C GLY A 525 42.43 16.31 2.54
N ASN A 526 41.13 15.99 2.57
CA ASN A 526 40.62 14.87 3.36
C ASN A 526 41.02 13.55 2.69
N LYS A 527 41.37 12.56 3.51
CA LYS A 527 41.87 11.27 3.04
C LYS A 527 40.95 10.11 3.45
N THR A 528 40.57 9.29 2.48
CA THR A 528 39.77 8.06 2.67
C THR A 528 40.58 6.86 2.17
N THR A 529 40.72 5.84 2.99
CA THR A 529 41.49 4.62 2.68
C THR A 529 40.58 3.41 2.54
N VAL A 530 40.75 2.64 1.45
CA VAL A 530 40.06 1.37 1.21
C VAL A 530 41.09 0.26 1.01
N GLU A 531 41.04 -0.78 1.85
CA GLU A 531 41.96 -1.93 1.83
C GLU A 531 41.25 -3.20 1.36
N TYR A 532 41.82 -3.92 0.39
CA TYR A 532 41.22 -5.12 -0.21
C TYR A 532 41.96 -6.40 0.19
N TYR A 533 41.27 -7.27 0.94
CA TYR A 533 41.79 -8.54 1.43
C TYR A 533 41.03 -9.72 0.81
N SER A 534 41.72 -10.79 0.40
CA SER A 534 41.04 -12.03 0.01
C SER A 534 40.34 -12.63 1.25
N TYR A 535 39.02 -12.73 1.22
CA TYR A 535 38.23 -13.21 2.36
C TYR A 535 38.03 -14.73 2.31
N ASP A 536 37.48 -15.25 1.21
CA ASP A 536 37.29 -16.68 0.98
C ASP A 536 37.41 -17.04 -0.52
N THR A 537 36.80 -18.14 -0.96
CA THR A 537 36.77 -18.55 -2.37
C THR A 537 35.92 -17.64 -3.27
N ASN A 538 34.92 -16.96 -2.69
CA ASN A 538 33.84 -16.25 -3.38
C ASN A 538 33.92 -14.72 -3.19
N TYR A 539 34.59 -14.25 -2.14
CA TYR A 539 34.60 -12.85 -1.71
C TYR A 539 36.01 -12.27 -1.48
N TYR A 540 36.12 -10.97 -1.71
CA TYR A 540 37.09 -10.10 -1.05
C TYR A 540 36.37 -9.30 0.05
N ALA A 541 37.10 -8.97 1.11
CA ALA A 541 36.71 -7.99 2.11
C ALA A 541 37.36 -6.65 1.74
N ALA A 542 36.55 -5.62 1.51
CA ALA A 542 37.01 -4.24 1.42
C ALA A 542 36.77 -3.55 2.76
N VAL A 543 37.84 -3.03 3.37
CA VAL A 543 37.81 -2.37 4.68
C VAL A 543 38.02 -0.87 4.49
N THR A 544 37.11 -0.05 5.03
CA THR A 544 37.13 1.41 4.94
C THR A 544 36.31 2.01 6.08
N ASP A 545 36.76 3.10 6.70
CA ASP A 545 36.10 3.75 7.84
C ASP A 545 35.72 2.78 8.98
N GLY A 546 36.56 1.77 9.23
CA GLY A 546 36.30 0.69 10.20
C GLY A 546 35.20 -0.32 9.81
N LYS A 547 34.50 -0.10 8.69
CA LYS A 547 33.45 -0.96 8.14
C LYS A 547 34.06 -1.99 7.18
N THR A 548 33.48 -3.19 7.12
CA THR A 548 33.93 -4.25 6.21
C THR A 548 32.81 -4.67 5.24
N TYR A 549 33.12 -4.62 3.96
CA TYR A 549 32.21 -4.91 2.85
C TYR A 549 32.65 -6.18 2.12
N LEU A 550 31.76 -7.16 1.97
CA LEU A 550 32.02 -8.38 1.20
C LEU A 550 31.59 -8.19 -0.25
N ILE A 551 32.56 -8.23 -1.16
CA ILE A 551 32.40 -7.97 -2.60
C ILE A 551 32.73 -9.25 -3.36
N ASN A 552 31.98 -9.54 -4.42
CA ASN A 552 32.23 -10.72 -5.23
C ASN A 552 33.66 -10.73 -5.80
N LYS A 553 34.31 -11.89 -5.71
CA LYS A 553 35.72 -12.08 -6.07
C LYS A 553 36.03 -11.79 -7.55
N MET A 554 35.07 -11.98 -8.45
CA MET A 554 35.24 -11.63 -9.87
C MET A 554 35.21 -10.12 -10.06
N THR A 555 34.31 -9.39 -9.39
CA THR A 555 34.21 -7.93 -9.46
C THR A 555 35.49 -7.24 -8.98
N VAL A 556 36.10 -7.70 -7.88
CA VAL A 556 37.38 -7.14 -7.40
C VAL A 556 38.55 -7.53 -8.31
N LYS A 557 38.55 -8.73 -8.91
CA LYS A 557 39.54 -9.09 -9.95
C LYS A 557 39.43 -8.20 -11.19
N GLU A 558 38.23 -7.87 -11.65
CA GLU A 558 38.04 -6.93 -12.76
C GLU A 558 38.55 -5.52 -12.42
N LEU A 559 38.40 -5.07 -11.16
CA LEU A 559 39.01 -3.82 -10.69
C LEU A 559 40.53 -3.89 -10.78
N PHE A 560 41.14 -4.99 -10.30
CA PHE A 560 42.59 -5.18 -10.34
C PHE A 560 43.12 -5.23 -11.78
N GLN A 561 42.44 -5.90 -12.70
CA GLN A 561 42.80 -5.92 -14.14
C GLN A 561 42.70 -4.53 -14.79
N ALA A 562 41.67 -3.74 -14.42
CA ALA A 562 41.56 -2.36 -14.88
C ALA A 562 42.70 -1.49 -14.31
N PHE A 563 43.13 -1.73 -13.07
CA PHE A 563 44.30 -1.08 -12.49
C PHE A 563 45.62 -1.49 -13.15
N GLU A 564 45.82 -2.78 -13.42
CA GLU A 564 47.00 -3.29 -14.14
C GLU A 564 47.15 -2.64 -15.51
N THR A 565 46.03 -2.38 -16.19
CA THR A 565 45.98 -1.61 -17.44
C THR A 565 46.41 -0.15 -17.25
N VAL A 566 45.96 0.53 -16.19
CA VAL A 566 46.41 1.89 -15.83
C VAL A 566 47.91 1.92 -15.50
N ALA A 567 48.39 0.93 -14.74
CA ALA A 567 49.76 0.83 -14.26
C ALA A 567 50.77 0.37 -15.34
N GLY A 568 50.30 -0.08 -16.51
CA GLY A 568 51.15 -0.60 -17.57
C GLY A 568 51.79 -1.95 -17.24
N ILE A 569 51.14 -2.74 -16.38
CA ILE A 569 51.56 -4.09 -16.00
C ILE A 569 51.06 -5.05 -17.08
N GLU A 570 51.96 -5.56 -17.94
CA GLU A 570 51.57 -6.56 -18.94
C GLU A 570 51.20 -7.90 -18.28
N GLU A 571 50.06 -8.48 -18.66
CA GLU A 571 49.72 -9.86 -18.27
C GLU A 571 50.81 -10.83 -18.75
N ASN A 572 51.60 -11.34 -17.82
CA ASN A 572 52.24 -12.63 -18.04
C ASN A 572 51.17 -13.71 -17.91
N SER A 573 50.56 -14.11 -19.02
CA SER A 573 49.54 -15.16 -19.10
C SER A 573 50.08 -16.50 -18.58
N THR A 574 50.06 -16.67 -17.26
CA THR A 574 50.22 -17.96 -16.60
C THR A 574 48.90 -18.68 -16.70
N SER A 575 48.80 -19.51 -17.74
CA SER A 575 47.69 -20.44 -17.94
C SER A 575 47.40 -21.23 -16.66
N ASP A 576 46.14 -21.23 -16.24
CA ASP A 576 45.61 -22.26 -15.35
C ASP A 576 46.06 -23.63 -15.88
N THR A 577 46.92 -24.28 -15.11
CA THR A 577 47.37 -25.65 -15.37
C THR A 577 47.06 -26.42 -14.10
N ASP A 578 46.26 -27.47 -14.22
CA ASP A 578 45.90 -28.37 -13.13
C ASP A 578 47.13 -28.80 -12.32
N ASP A 579 47.28 -28.30 -11.09
CA ASP A 579 48.05 -28.98 -10.04
C ASP A 579 47.09 -29.78 -9.16
N ASN A 580 46.53 -30.83 -9.76
CA ASN A 580 46.08 -31.98 -9.01
C ASN A 580 47.32 -32.78 -8.54
N ALA A 581 47.83 -32.43 -7.37
CA ALA A 581 48.85 -33.19 -6.67
C ALA A 581 48.40 -33.48 -5.23
N GLU A 582 48.12 -34.75 -4.95
CA GLU A 582 47.95 -35.26 -3.59
C GLU A 582 49.25 -35.06 -2.80
N GLU A 583 49.20 -34.48 -1.59
CA GLU A 583 50.02 -35.02 -0.49
C GLU A 583 49.37 -34.78 0.89
N GLU A 584 49.12 -35.90 1.58
CA GLU A 584 49.22 -36.12 3.03
C GLU A 584 48.71 -35.01 3.98
N GLY A 585 47.54 -35.25 4.59
CA GLY A 585 46.99 -34.38 5.63
C GLY A 585 47.69 -34.49 6.99
N THR A 586 47.76 -33.37 7.71
CA THR A 586 47.95 -33.34 9.16
C THR A 586 46.80 -32.61 9.83
N ALA A 587 46.00 -33.34 10.61
CA ALA A 587 44.92 -32.75 11.39
C ALA A 587 45.45 -31.94 12.58
N ALA A 588 44.90 -30.73 12.75
CA ALA A 588 44.85 -30.00 14.02
C ALA A 588 43.42 -29.42 14.10
N SER A 589 42.45 -30.23 14.51
CA SER A 589 42.02 -30.31 15.92
C SER A 589 41.21 -29.08 16.33
N ASN A 590 39.92 -29.15 16.01
CA ASN A 590 38.88 -28.40 16.72
C ASN A 590 38.94 -28.77 18.22
N SER A 591 38.98 -27.77 19.11
CA SER A 591 38.75 -27.97 20.53
C SER A 591 37.98 -26.79 21.11
N LEU A 592 36.67 -26.98 21.28
CA LEU A 592 35.97 -26.34 22.39
C LEU A 592 36.69 -26.74 23.69
N ALA A 593 36.92 -25.77 24.56
CA ALA A 593 37.30 -26.01 25.94
C ALA A 593 36.26 -25.32 26.83
N GLU A 594 35.46 -26.14 27.52
CA GLU A 594 34.64 -25.70 28.64
C GLU A 594 35.59 -25.33 29.80
N ASP A 595 35.41 -24.16 30.40
CA ASP A 595 36.22 -23.70 31.54
C ASP A 595 35.49 -24.00 32.86
N GLU A 596 35.73 -25.19 33.42
CA GLU A 596 35.48 -25.44 34.84
C GLU A 596 36.71 -25.04 35.66
N THR A 597 36.58 -23.93 36.38
CA THR A 597 37.61 -23.46 37.31
C THR A 597 37.40 -24.06 38.70
N ASP A 598 38.29 -24.98 39.09
CA ASP A 598 38.51 -25.36 40.50
C ASP A 598 39.96 -25.04 40.91
N ALA A 599 40.11 -24.25 41.97
CA ALA A 599 41.39 -23.78 42.48
C ALA A 599 41.46 -24.03 43.99
N ALA A 600 42.22 -25.04 44.37
CA ALA A 600 42.41 -25.44 45.76
C ALA A 600 43.55 -24.68 46.47
N GLU A 601 43.28 -24.11 47.65
CA GLU A 601 43.86 -24.53 48.95
C GLU A 601 43.09 -23.94 50.16
#